data_AF-A0A847CRJ1-F1
#
_entry.id   AF-A0A847CRJ1-F1
#
_cell.length_a   1.000
_cell.length_b   1.000
_cell.length_c   1.000
_cell.angle_alpha   90.00
_cell.angle_beta   90.00
_cell.angle_gamma   90.00
#
_symmetry.space_group_name_H-M   'P 1'
#
loop_
_entity.id
_entity.type
_entity.pdbx_description
1 polymer ?
#
loop_
_entity_poly.entity_id
_entity_poly.type
_entity_poly.pdbx_seq_one_letter_code
_entity_poly.pdbx_strand_id
1 'polypeptide(L)' 'MTQILTGFTPLTSGPLVTFYDCASGERTELSGITMGNWVAKVSNFLVDDLDVEVGTRLRLGLPPHWLRFV' A
#
# COMPACT_ATOMS: atom_id res chain seq x y z
N MET A 1 -10.14 -22.57 -6.80
CA MET A 1 -9.33 -21.91 -7.85
C MET A 1 -9.00 -20.51 -7.35
N THR A 2 -8.00 -20.43 -6.47
CA THR A 2 -7.71 -19.25 -5.65
C THR A 2 -6.50 -18.54 -6.23
N GLN A 3 -6.73 -17.49 -7.01
CA GLN A 3 -5.68 -16.58 -7.47
C GLN A 3 -5.32 -15.67 -6.29
N ILE A 4 -4.41 -16.14 -5.45
CA ILE A 4 -3.63 -15.28 -4.54
C ILE A 4 -2.83 -14.34 -5.45
N LEU A 5 -2.70 -13.07 -5.06
CA LEU A 5 -1.98 -12.00 -5.78
C LEU A 5 -0.48 -12.34 -6.02
N THR A 6 -0.17 -13.33 -6.85
CA THR A 6 1.19 -13.76 -7.22
C THR A 6 1.82 -12.88 -8.31
N GLY A 7 1.18 -11.75 -8.66
CA GLY A 7 1.67 -10.81 -9.67
C GLY A 7 2.71 -9.80 -9.18
N PHE A 8 2.97 -9.69 -7.87
CA PHE A 8 4.07 -8.86 -7.38
C PHE A 8 5.35 -9.71 -7.35
N THR A 9 6.20 -9.50 -8.35
CA THR A 9 7.66 -9.77 -8.34
C THR A 9 8.24 -9.61 -6.93
N PRO A 10 9.28 -10.37 -6.50
CA PRO A 10 9.90 -10.17 -5.19
C PRO A 10 10.19 -8.68 -4.99
N LEU A 11 9.55 -8.14 -3.97
CA LEU A 11 9.56 -6.72 -3.68
C LEU A 11 11.01 -6.29 -3.52
N THR A 12 11.50 -5.48 -4.46
CA THR A 12 12.91 -5.12 -4.50
C THR A 12 13.19 -4.02 -3.49
N SER A 13 14.45 -3.93 -3.06
CA SER A 13 14.94 -2.81 -2.24
C SER A 13 15.05 -1.49 -3.03
N GLY A 14 14.92 -1.54 -4.36
CA GLY A 14 14.93 -0.36 -5.21
C GLY A 14 13.63 0.46 -5.11
N PRO A 15 13.64 1.71 -5.60
CA PRO A 15 12.47 2.57 -5.59
C PRO A 15 11.36 1.98 -6.46
N LEU A 16 10.20 1.74 -5.85
CA LEU A 16 8.95 1.40 -6.53
C LEU A 16 8.20 2.67 -6.94
N VAL A 17 8.17 3.68 -6.06
CA VAL A 17 7.57 5.00 -6.33
C VAL A 17 8.60 6.06 -5.99
N THR A 18 8.75 7.05 -6.87
CA THR A 18 9.48 8.28 -6.58
C THR A 18 8.50 9.44 -6.72
N PHE A 19 8.37 10.23 -5.67
CA PHE A 19 7.56 11.44 -5.66
C PHE A 19 8.47 12.67 -5.64
N TYR A 20 8.03 13.70 -6.36
CA TYR A 20 8.65 15.02 -6.38
C TYR A 20 7.63 16.06 -5.94
N ASP A 21 7.96 16.81 -4.90
CA ASP A 21 7.19 17.99 -4.52
C ASP A 21 7.62 19.17 -5.38
N CYS A 22 6.73 19.61 -6.28
CA CYS A 22 7.01 20.74 -7.17
C CYS A 22 7.09 22.10 -6.44
N ALA A 23 6.56 22.21 -5.21
CA ALA A 23 6.60 23.45 -4.44
C ALA A 23 7.89 23.57 -3.61
N SER A 24 8.36 22.47 -3.01
CA SER A 24 9.56 22.46 -2.16
C SER A 24 10.83 21.95 -2.86
N GLY A 25 10.68 21.23 -3.98
CA GLY A 25 11.77 20.54 -4.67
C GLY A 25 12.20 19.23 -3.99
N GLU A 26 11.50 18.80 -2.95
CA GLU A 26 11.81 17.56 -2.23
C GLU A 26 11.54 16.31 -3.08
N ARG A 27 12.35 15.28 -2.86
CA ARG A 27 12.22 13.96 -3.50
C ARG A 27 12.07 12.90 -2.43
N THR A 28 11.08 12.04 -2.58
CA THR A 28 10.86 10.91 -1.67
C THR A 28 10.66 9.62 -2.45
N GLU A 29 11.25 8.54 -1.94
CA GLU A 29 11.15 7.22 -2.53
C GLU A 29 10.40 6.26 -1.60
N LEU A 30 9.61 5.38 -2.20
CA LEU A 30 9.01 4.23 -1.54
C LEU A 30 9.52 2.97 -2.23
N SER A 31 10.17 2.08 -1.49
CA SER A 31 10.65 0.81 -2.03
C SER A 31 9.52 -0.21 -2.17
N GLY A 32 9.76 -1.22 -3.02
CA GLY A 32 8.84 -2.36 -3.12
C GLY A 32 8.67 -3.05 -1.77
N ILE A 33 9.76 -3.28 -1.04
CA ILE A 33 9.73 -3.95 0.27
C ILE A 33 8.79 -3.22 1.24
N THR A 34 8.90 -1.90 1.34
CA THR A 34 8.04 -1.11 2.22
C THR A 34 6.58 -1.20 1.81
N MET A 35 6.30 -1.14 0.50
CA MET A 35 4.93 -1.27 -0.02
C MET A 35 4.31 -2.62 0.34
N GLY A 36 5.04 -3.72 0.18
CA GLY A 36 4.49 -5.03 0.57
C GLY A 36 4.28 -5.18 2.06
N ASN A 37 5.17 -4.62 2.89
CA ASN A 37 4.96 -4.58 4.33
C ASN A 37 3.67 -3.81 4.69
N TRP A 38 3.33 -2.75 3.96
CA TRP A 38 2.07 -2.03 4.15
C TRP A 38 0.87 -2.85 3.70
N VAL A 39 0.95 -3.50 2.53
CA VAL A 39 -0.10 -4.41 2.04
C VAL A 39 -0.37 -5.52 3.05
N ALA A 40 0.68 -6.16 3.59
CA ALA A 40 0.56 -7.21 4.60
C ALA A 40 -0.12 -6.71 5.87
N LYS A 41 0.31 -5.55 6.40
CA LYS A 41 -0.30 -4.95 7.60
C LYS A 41 -1.78 -4.63 7.41
N VAL A 42 -2.14 -4.01 6.28
CA VAL A 42 -3.54 -3.67 5.99
C VAL A 42 -4.35 -4.95 5.79
N SER A 43 -3.82 -5.95 5.11
CA SER A 43 -4.52 -7.23 4.90
C SER A 43 -4.80 -7.94 6.22
N ASN A 44 -3.80 -7.99 7.11
CA ASN A 44 -3.97 -8.57 8.45
C ASN A 44 -4.99 -7.76 9.27
N PHE A 45 -4.91 -6.43 9.28
CA PHE A 45 -5.90 -5.60 9.97
C PHE A 45 -7.33 -5.84 9.46
N LEU A 46 -7.52 -5.94 8.14
CA LEU A 46 -8.83 -6.22 7.55
C LEU A 46 -9.37 -7.58 7.99
N VAL A 47 -8.55 -8.62 8.00
CA VAL A 47 -8.99 -9.98 8.35
C VAL A 47 -9.12 -10.14 9.87
N ASP A 48 -8.08 -9.82 10.62
CA ASP A 48 -7.97 -10.15 12.04
C ASP A 48 -8.81 -9.21 12.92
N ASP A 49 -8.85 -7.91 12.60
CA ASP A 49 -9.51 -6.90 13.45
C ASP A 49 -10.90 -6.50 12.92
N LEU A 50 -11.14 -6.60 11.61
CA LEU A 50 -12.40 -6.20 10.96
C LEU A 50 -13.21 -7.35 10.37
N ASP A 51 -12.74 -8.60 10.50
CA ASP A 51 -13.42 -9.82 10.05
C ASP A 51 -13.85 -9.76 8.57
N VAL A 52 -13.00 -9.14 7.73
CA VAL A 52 -13.29 -8.94 6.30
C VAL A 52 -13.14 -10.25 5.55
N GLU A 53 -14.25 -10.74 5.03
CA GLU A 53 -14.29 -11.91 4.15
C GLU A 53 -14.35 -11.55 2.66
N VAL A 54 -14.19 -12.57 1.81
CA VAL A 54 -14.37 -12.43 0.36
C VAL A 54 -15.80 -11.99 0.04
N GLY A 55 -15.92 -10.89 -0.71
CA GLY A 55 -17.22 -10.29 -1.06
C GLY A 55 -17.64 -9.14 -0.13
N THR A 56 -16.92 -8.91 0.96
CA THR A 56 -17.11 -7.74 1.82
C THR A 56 -16.87 -6.45 1.05
N ARG A 57 -17.80 -5.50 1.17
CA ARG A 57 -17.70 -4.18 0.52
C ARG A 57 -17.05 -3.19 1.48
N LEU A 58 -15.87 -2.70 1.11
CA LEU A 58 -15.16 -1.65 1.85
C LEU A 58 -15.35 -0.28 1.19
N ARG A 59 -15.40 0.78 2.00
CA ARG A 59 -15.37 2.17 1.53
C ARG A 59 -14.13 2.85 2.06
N LEU A 60 -13.36 3.47 1.16
CA LEU A 60 -12.21 4.29 1.51
C LEU A 60 -12.65 5.75 1.54
N GLY A 61 -12.83 6.28 2.75
CA GLY A 61 -13.23 7.67 3.00
C GLY A 61 -12.06 8.55 3.44
N LEU A 62 -10.89 8.39 2.83
CA LEU A 62 -9.69 9.15 3.17
C LEU A 62 -9.37 10.17 2.08
N PRO A 63 -8.93 11.40 2.44
CA PRO A 63 -8.39 12.32 1.45
C PRO A 63 -7.15 11.69 0.78
N PRO A 64 -6.88 12.01 -0.50
CA PRO A 64 -5.70 11.51 -1.18
C PRO A 64 -4.46 12.04 -0.48
N HIS A 65 -3.74 11.15 0.20
CA HIS A 65 -2.42 11.41 0.72
C HIS A 65 -1.46 10.36 0.20
N TRP A 66 -0.25 10.76 -0.17
CA TRP A 66 0.70 9.83 -0.80
C TRP A 66 1.75 9.28 0.18
N LEU A 67 2.02 9.95 1.31
CA LEU A 67 2.95 9.43 2.35
C LEU A 67 2.76 9.97 3.78
N ARG A 68 1.98 11.04 3.96
CA ARG A 68 1.88 11.80 5.20
C ARG A 68 0.43 12.19 5.47
N PHE A 69 0.07 12.33 6.75
CA PHE A 69 -1.22 12.87 7.16
C PHE A 69 -1.47 14.29 6.62
N VAL A 70 -2.64 14.46 6.01
CA VAL A 70 -3.33 15.75 5.82
C VAL A 70 -4.11 16.08 7.08
#